data_AF-A0A7X9Y6X3-F1
#
_entry.id   AF-A0A7X9Y6X3-F1
#
_cell.length_a   1.000
_cell.length_b   1.000
_cell.length_c   1.000
_cell.angle_alpha   90.00
_cell.angle_beta   90.00
_cell.angle_gamma   90.00
#
_symmetry.space_group_name_H-M   'P 1'
#
loop_
_entity.id
_entity.type
_entity.pdbx_description
1 polymer ?
#
loop_
_entity_poly.entity_id
_entity_poly.type
_entity_poly.pdbx_seq_one_letter_code
_entity_poly.pdbx_strand_id
1 'polypeptide(L)'
;MSKMIQRLNINEQISYLKVGIELGIFSVSDAAQWADDQIATQEDPAYELIELSLMSDSNRYEIADQLVRIGAPSLNPAEVLPCLLAKAHKRLLNEPDFGRILAEGLYRSWSASIYDFPEILSPCGYFDDAYSLAENGVYGTTDQITRELLEFTSRFKNCAELFSA
;
A
#
# COMPACT_ATOMS: atom_id res chain seq x y z
N MET A 1 7.62 -10.44 8.13
CA MET A 1 7.94 -9.21 7.35
C MET A 1 8.98 -9.48 6.25
N SER A 2 8.93 -8.74 5.13
CA SER A 2 9.90 -8.86 4.03
C SER A 2 11.28 -8.30 4.44
N LYS A 3 12.38 -8.94 4.02
CA LYS A 3 13.78 -8.47 4.22
C LYS A 3 14.02 -7.02 3.73
N MET A 4 13.16 -6.51 2.85
CA MET A 4 13.20 -5.15 2.32
C MET A 4 12.86 -4.10 3.39
N ILE A 5 11.84 -4.34 4.22
CA ILE A 5 11.38 -3.38 5.24
C ILE A 5 12.44 -3.19 6.33
N GLN A 6 13.17 -4.24 6.69
CA GLN A 6 14.20 -4.20 7.73
C GLN A 6 15.46 -3.40 7.35
N ARG A 7 15.62 -2.98 6.08
CA ARG A 7 16.73 -2.12 5.64
C ARG A 7 16.39 -0.63 5.66
N LEU A 8 15.10 -0.31 5.73
CA LEU A 8 14.60 1.06 5.78
C LEU A 8 14.73 1.60 7.21
N ASN A 9 14.91 2.92 7.36
CA ASN A 9 14.77 3.54 8.67
C ASN A 9 13.29 3.56 9.10
N ILE A 10 12.99 3.83 10.37
CA ILE A 10 11.62 3.72 10.90
C ILE A 10 10.60 4.60 10.16
N ASN A 11 10.99 5.81 9.74
CA ASN A 11 10.11 6.74 9.02
C ASN A 11 9.80 6.25 7.59
N GLU A 12 10.77 5.62 6.93
CA GLU A 12 10.58 4.98 5.63
C GLU A 12 9.70 3.72 5.74
N GLN A 13 9.89 2.93 6.81
CA GLN A 13 9.02 1.79 7.11
C GLN A 13 7.57 2.24 7.33
N ILE A 14 7.38 3.32 8.09
CA ILE A 14 6.08 3.96 8.30
C ILE A 14 5.46 4.39 6.97
N SER A 15 6.18 5.10 6.11
CA SER A 15 5.68 5.48 4.76
C SER A 15 5.22 4.26 3.97
N TYR A 16 6.03 3.19 3.94
CA TYR A 16 5.72 1.98 3.19
C TYR A 16 4.51 1.22 3.74
N LEU A 17 4.41 1.08 5.07
CA LEU A 17 3.29 0.43 5.73
C LEU A 17 2.01 1.23 5.57
N LYS A 18 2.06 2.54 5.80
CA LYS A 18 0.91 3.43 5.69
C LYS A 18 0.26 3.31 4.32
N VAL A 19 1.05 3.53 3.25
CA VAL A 19 0.54 3.44 1.88
C VAL A 19 0.09 2.01 1.56
N GLY A 20 0.84 0.98 1.99
CA GLY A 20 0.44 -0.40 1.74
C GLY A 20 -0.86 -0.82 2.43
N ILE A 21 -1.16 -0.28 3.61
CA ILE A 21 -2.43 -0.51 4.33
C ILE A 21 -3.58 0.24 3.66
N GLU A 22 -3.35 1.49 3.26
CA GLU A 22 -4.35 2.28 2.51
C GLU A 22 -4.72 1.62 1.17
N LEU A 23 -3.77 0.94 0.53
CA LEU A 23 -3.98 0.14 -0.69
C LEU A 23 -4.57 -1.25 -0.42
N GLY A 24 -4.76 -1.65 0.83
CA GLY A 24 -5.22 -2.99 1.22
C GLY A 24 -4.20 -4.11 0.95
N ILE A 25 -2.94 -3.77 0.67
CA ILE A 25 -1.84 -4.73 0.42
C ILE A 25 -1.35 -5.35 1.73
N PHE A 26 -1.41 -4.59 2.82
CA PHE A 26 -1.16 -5.05 4.18
C PHE A 26 -2.45 -5.05 4.97
N SER A 27 -2.57 -6.01 5.86
CA SER A 27 -3.64 -6.12 6.85
C SER A 27 -3.30 -5.30 8.10
N VAL A 28 -4.31 -5.10 8.94
CA VAL A 28 -4.14 -4.56 10.30
C VAL A 28 -3.17 -5.43 11.10
N SER A 29 -3.27 -6.75 10.97
CA SER A 29 -2.38 -7.70 11.63
C SER A 29 -0.93 -7.57 11.17
N ASP A 30 -0.66 -7.20 9.91
CA ASP A 30 0.70 -6.94 9.45
C ASP A 30 1.30 -5.71 10.15
N ALA A 31 0.50 -4.68 10.41
CA ALA A 31 0.93 -3.47 11.13
C ALA A 31 1.15 -3.73 12.62
N ALA A 32 0.25 -4.48 13.25
CA ALA A 32 0.39 -4.89 14.65
C ALA A 32 1.66 -5.74 14.84
N GLN A 33 1.90 -6.70 13.93
CA GLN A 33 3.12 -7.51 13.97
C GLN A 33 4.38 -6.65 13.77
N TRP A 34 4.34 -5.67 12.87
CA TRP A 34 5.47 -4.73 12.72
C TRP A 34 5.72 -3.95 14.02
N ALA A 35 4.67 -3.50 14.70
CA ALA A 35 4.78 -2.80 15.97
C ALA A 35 5.37 -3.70 17.07
N ASP A 36 4.92 -4.95 17.17
CA ASP A 36 5.49 -5.95 18.08
C ASP A 36 6.98 -6.19 17.82
N ASP A 37 7.37 -6.29 16.55
CA ASP A 37 8.77 -6.44 16.14
C ASP A 37 9.61 -5.22 16.56
N GLN A 38 9.07 -3.99 16.47
CA GLN A 38 9.75 -2.78 16.94
C GLN A 38 9.88 -2.76 18.47
N ILE A 39 8.79 -3.04 19.18
CA ILE A 39 8.72 -3.08 20.66
C ILE A 39 9.77 -4.05 21.22
N ALA A 40 9.89 -5.24 20.64
CA ALA A 40 10.83 -6.27 21.09
C ALA A 40 12.30 -5.84 21.03
N THR A 41 12.62 -4.79 20.28
CA THR A 41 13.99 -4.29 20.09
C THR A 41 14.32 -3.02 20.89
N GLN A 42 13.34 -2.44 21.61
CA GLN A 42 13.47 -1.19 22.34
C GLN A 42 13.32 -1.43 23.84
N GLU A 43 14.23 -0.87 24.64
CA GLU A 43 14.11 -0.96 26.11
C GLU A 43 12.95 -0.12 26.66
N ASP A 44 12.64 1.00 25.99
CA ASP A 44 11.55 1.93 26.34
C ASP A 44 10.77 2.30 25.06
N PRO A 45 9.86 1.42 24.59
CA PRO A 45 9.12 1.64 23.36
C PRO A 45 8.11 2.79 23.49
N ALA A 46 7.96 3.58 22.42
CA ALA A 46 6.97 4.64 22.36
C ALA A 46 5.55 4.11 22.60
N TYR A 47 4.72 4.87 23.31
CA TYR A 47 3.34 4.48 23.62
C TYR A 47 2.52 4.21 22.36
N GLU A 48 2.74 4.98 21.30
CA GLU A 48 2.06 4.85 20.02
C GLU A 48 2.33 3.49 19.34
N LEU A 49 3.50 2.88 19.56
CA LEU A 49 3.82 1.52 19.08
C LEU A 49 3.01 0.47 19.85
N ILE A 50 2.90 0.61 21.17
CA ILE A 50 2.11 -0.28 22.02
C ILE A 50 0.63 -0.18 21.65
N GLU A 51 0.12 1.03 21.42
CA GLU A 51 -1.25 1.23 20.97
C GLU A 51 -1.47 0.55 19.61
N LEU A 52 -0.55 0.72 18.65
CA LEU A 52 -0.66 0.09 17.33
C LEU A 52 -0.70 -1.44 17.40
N SER A 53 0.09 -2.08 18.27
CA SER A 53 0.07 -3.55 18.40
C SER A 53 -1.26 -4.10 18.95
N LEU A 54 -2.07 -3.25 19.61
CA LEU A 54 -3.35 -3.62 20.20
C LEU A 54 -4.56 -3.28 19.31
N MET A 55 -4.38 -2.56 18.19
CA MET A 55 -5.46 -2.08 17.30
C MET A 55 -6.04 -3.16 16.36
N SER A 56 -6.16 -4.41 16.82
CA SER A 56 -6.55 -5.55 15.99
C SER A 56 -7.91 -5.45 15.29
N ASP A 57 -8.84 -4.66 15.84
CA ASP A 57 -10.20 -4.44 15.30
C ASP A 57 -10.38 -3.09 14.57
N SER A 58 -9.31 -2.30 14.44
CA SER A 58 -9.37 -0.97 13.80
C SER A 58 -9.43 -1.08 12.28
N ASN A 59 -9.95 -0.02 11.63
CA ASN A 59 -9.97 0.04 10.17
C ASN A 59 -8.63 0.52 9.59
N ARG A 60 -8.42 0.28 8.29
CA ARG A 60 -7.16 0.60 7.58
C ARG A 60 -6.72 2.06 7.70
N TYR A 61 -7.66 3.00 7.79
CA TYR A 61 -7.34 4.43 7.90
C TYR A 61 -6.95 4.82 9.32
N GLU A 62 -7.59 4.25 10.34
CA GLU A 62 -7.19 4.44 11.73
C GLU A 62 -5.77 3.92 11.97
N ILE A 63 -5.42 2.78 11.37
CA ILE A 63 -4.04 2.26 11.41
C ILE A 63 -3.06 3.18 10.68
N ALA A 64 -3.45 3.70 9.51
CA ALA A 64 -2.63 4.64 8.76
C ALA A 64 -2.36 5.93 9.55
N ASP A 65 -3.36 6.44 10.27
CA ASP A 65 -3.24 7.61 11.14
C ASP A 65 -2.34 7.31 12.35
N GLN A 66 -2.48 6.13 12.96
CA GLN A 66 -1.63 5.71 14.08
C GLN A 66 -0.16 5.61 13.68
N LEU A 67 0.13 5.09 12.48
CA LEU A 67 1.50 5.02 11.95
C LEU A 67 2.17 6.39 11.88
N VAL A 68 1.43 7.45 11.55
CA VAL A 68 1.94 8.83 11.51
C VAL A 68 2.19 9.41 12.91
N ARG A 69 1.51 8.90 13.94
CA ARG A 69 1.76 9.29 15.34
C ARG A 69 3.07 8.70 15.89
N ILE A 70 3.48 7.53 15.40
CA ILE A 70 4.74 6.87 15.79
C ILE A 70 5.96 7.62 15.26
N GLY A 71 5.88 8.12 14.02
CA GLY A 71 6.98 8.81 13.36
C GLY A 71 6.52 9.52 12.11
N ALA A 72 7.32 10.47 11.64
CA ALA A 72 6.99 11.27 10.48
C ALA A 72 7.31 10.49 9.19
N PRO A 73 6.32 10.15 8.34
CA PRO A 73 6.57 9.50 7.05
C PRO A 73 7.56 10.33 6.22
N SER A 74 8.65 9.71 5.77
CA SER A 74 9.73 10.42 5.05
C SER A 74 9.72 10.20 3.54
N LEU A 75 9.03 9.17 3.06
CA LEU A 75 8.81 8.90 1.64
C LEU A 75 7.38 9.27 1.24
N ASN A 76 7.24 9.88 0.07
CA ASN A 76 5.96 10.17 -0.55
C ASN A 76 5.36 8.90 -1.20
N PRO A 77 4.05 8.86 -1.49
CA PRO A 77 3.42 7.69 -2.09
C PRO A 77 4.05 7.24 -3.42
N ALA A 78 4.48 8.16 -4.28
CA ALA A 78 5.09 7.83 -5.56
C ALA A 78 6.44 7.11 -5.41
N GLU A 79 7.17 7.37 -4.33
CA GLU A 79 8.42 6.67 -4.01
C GLU A 79 8.15 5.21 -3.60
N VAL A 80 7.15 4.94 -2.74
CA VAL A 80 6.89 3.59 -2.21
C VAL A 80 6.02 2.72 -3.13
N LEU A 81 5.18 3.33 -3.96
CA LEU A 81 4.21 2.66 -4.82
C LEU A 81 4.80 1.60 -5.74
N PRO A 82 5.93 1.83 -6.45
CA PRO A 82 6.54 0.80 -7.29
C PRO A 82 6.73 -0.55 -6.56
N CYS A 83 7.19 -0.51 -5.31
CA CYS A 83 7.46 -1.73 -4.56
C CYS A 83 6.19 -2.35 -3.97
N LEU A 84 5.21 -1.52 -3.62
CA LEU A 84 3.87 -1.98 -3.26
C LEU A 84 3.15 -2.62 -4.44
N LEU A 85 3.22 -2.04 -5.63
CA LEU A 85 2.65 -2.57 -6.87
C LEU A 85 3.29 -3.91 -7.26
N ALA A 86 4.60 -4.08 -7.04
CA ALA A 86 5.26 -5.38 -7.20
C ALA A 86 4.68 -6.46 -6.28
N LYS A 87 4.37 -6.10 -5.02
CA LYS A 87 3.72 -7.00 -4.05
C LYS A 87 2.26 -7.27 -4.42
N ALA A 88 1.54 -6.23 -4.82
CA ALA A 88 0.16 -6.31 -5.27
C ALA A 88 0.02 -7.21 -6.49
N HIS A 89 0.95 -7.14 -7.46
CA HIS A 89 0.97 -8.01 -8.63
C HIS A 89 0.95 -9.49 -8.24
N LYS A 90 1.79 -9.89 -7.27
CA LYS A 90 1.86 -11.28 -6.81
C LYS A 90 0.55 -11.73 -6.16
N ARG A 91 -0.13 -10.83 -5.45
CA ARG A 91 -1.43 -11.11 -4.83
C ARG A 91 -2.54 -11.24 -5.87
N LEU A 92 -2.62 -10.30 -6.82
CA LEU A 92 -3.62 -10.30 -7.90
C LEU A 92 -3.61 -11.56 -8.76
N LEU A 93 -2.45 -12.21 -8.93
CA LEU A 93 -2.35 -13.48 -9.65
C LEU A 93 -3.16 -14.61 -8.99
N ASN A 94 -3.36 -14.55 -7.68
CA ASN A 94 -4.03 -15.60 -6.89
C ASN A 94 -5.38 -15.15 -6.33
N GLU A 95 -5.56 -13.85 -6.12
CA GLU A 95 -6.73 -13.21 -5.52
C GLU A 95 -7.23 -12.07 -6.43
N PRO A 96 -7.96 -12.35 -7.51
CA PRO A 96 -8.41 -11.30 -8.45
C PRO A 96 -9.38 -10.30 -7.82
N ASP A 97 -10.19 -10.73 -6.84
CA ASP A 97 -11.14 -9.87 -6.12
C ASP A 97 -10.45 -8.73 -5.32
N PHE A 98 -9.17 -8.92 -4.97
CA PHE A 98 -8.35 -7.86 -4.38
C PHE A 98 -8.21 -6.64 -5.32
N GLY A 99 -8.38 -6.83 -6.63
CA GLY A 99 -8.24 -5.79 -7.64
C GLY A 99 -9.13 -4.57 -7.41
N ARG A 100 -10.39 -4.77 -6.97
CA ARG A 100 -11.30 -3.66 -6.67
C ARG A 100 -10.82 -2.82 -5.48
N ILE A 101 -10.34 -3.48 -4.42
CA ILE A 101 -9.80 -2.84 -3.21
C ILE A 101 -8.54 -2.05 -3.55
N LEU A 102 -7.63 -2.67 -4.32
CA LEU A 102 -6.41 -2.02 -4.77
C LEU A 102 -6.72 -0.78 -5.60
N ALA A 103 -7.65 -0.88 -6.56
CA ALA A 103 -8.06 0.23 -7.41
C ALA A 103 -8.58 1.44 -6.61
N GLU A 104 -9.43 1.19 -5.60
CA GLU A 104 -9.93 2.24 -4.70
C GLU A 104 -8.77 2.95 -3.98
N GLY A 105 -7.83 2.17 -3.44
CA GLY A 105 -6.66 2.72 -2.76
C GLY A 105 -5.74 3.52 -3.70
N LEU A 106 -5.52 3.01 -4.92
CA LEU A 106 -4.69 3.69 -5.93
C LEU A 106 -5.28 5.03 -6.32
N TYR A 107 -6.61 5.10 -6.52
CA TYR A 107 -7.29 6.36 -6.82
C TYR A 107 -7.14 7.36 -5.69
N ARG A 108 -7.34 6.94 -4.44
CA ARG A 108 -7.14 7.82 -3.26
C ARG A 108 -5.72 8.36 -3.21
N SER A 109 -4.71 7.50 -3.38
CA SER A 109 -3.31 7.91 -3.38
C SER A 109 -2.99 8.88 -4.52
N TRP A 110 -3.54 8.66 -5.71
CA TRP A 110 -3.38 9.52 -6.88
C TRP A 110 -4.07 10.88 -6.67
N SER A 111 -5.30 10.88 -6.15
CA SER A 111 -6.06 12.11 -5.91
C SER A 111 -5.40 13.00 -4.85
N ALA A 112 -4.75 12.40 -3.85
CA ALA A 112 -4.05 13.12 -2.79
C ALA A 112 -2.72 13.74 -3.26
N SER A 113 -2.16 13.30 -4.39
CA SER A 113 -0.86 13.80 -4.86
C SER A 113 -0.92 15.12 -5.64
N ILE A 114 -2.10 15.76 -5.72
CA ILE A 114 -2.33 17.06 -6.38
C ILE A 114 -1.68 17.12 -7.78
N TYR A 115 -1.82 16.04 -8.56
CA TYR A 115 -1.27 15.90 -9.92
C TYR A 115 0.26 15.85 -10.06
N ASP A 116 1.04 15.82 -8.97
CA ASP A 116 2.49 15.55 -9.01
C ASP A 116 2.76 14.04 -8.90
N PHE A 117 2.19 13.30 -9.85
CA PHE A 117 2.31 11.85 -9.91
C PHE A 117 3.10 11.46 -11.16
N PRO A 118 4.18 10.65 -11.04
CA PRO A 118 4.95 10.21 -12.20
C PRO A 118 4.07 9.62 -13.29
N GLU A 119 4.39 9.90 -14.57
CA GLU A 119 3.59 9.45 -15.71
C GLU A 119 3.37 7.92 -15.71
N ILE A 120 4.39 7.15 -15.31
CA ILE A 120 4.29 5.69 -15.19
C ILE A 120 3.24 5.23 -14.17
N LEU A 121 2.91 6.07 -13.18
CA LEU A 121 1.88 5.83 -12.18
C LEU A 121 0.55 6.54 -12.49
N SER A 122 0.46 7.32 -13.57
CA SER A 122 -0.80 7.97 -13.98
C SER A 122 -2.00 7.03 -14.11
N PRO A 123 -1.87 5.73 -14.50
CA PRO A 123 -3.01 4.81 -14.52
C PRO A 123 -3.65 4.55 -13.14
N CYS A 124 -3.01 4.91 -12.03
CA CYS A 124 -3.60 4.78 -10.69
C CYS A 124 -4.94 5.54 -10.54
N GLY A 125 -5.11 6.67 -11.25
CA GLY A 125 -6.36 7.43 -11.25
C GLY A 125 -7.48 6.83 -12.09
N TYR A 126 -7.20 5.80 -12.91
CA TYR A 126 -8.16 5.22 -13.86
C TYR A 126 -8.94 4.04 -13.29
N PHE A 127 -8.29 3.16 -12.53
CA PHE A 127 -8.84 1.84 -12.24
C PHE A 127 -10.13 1.86 -11.41
N ASP A 128 -10.26 2.76 -10.43
CA ASP A 128 -11.45 2.85 -9.58
C ASP A 128 -12.72 3.18 -10.39
N ASP A 129 -12.61 4.15 -11.28
CA ASP A 129 -13.65 4.52 -12.23
C ASP A 129 -13.94 3.37 -13.21
N ALA A 130 -12.90 2.73 -13.74
CA ALA A 130 -13.04 1.61 -14.67
C ALA A 130 -13.78 0.42 -14.06
N TYR A 131 -13.47 0.05 -12.80
CA TYR A 131 -14.23 -0.96 -12.06
C TYR A 131 -15.69 -0.54 -11.88
N SER A 132 -15.92 0.71 -11.46
CA SER A 132 -17.26 1.21 -11.24
C SER A 132 -18.11 1.17 -12.52
N LEU A 133 -17.53 1.52 -13.68
CA LEU A 133 -18.22 1.41 -14.97
C LEU A 133 -18.48 -0.04 -15.37
N ALA A 134 -17.55 -0.95 -15.12
CA ALA A 134 -17.70 -2.37 -15.43
C ALA A 134 -18.76 -3.06 -14.54
N GLU A 135 -18.77 -2.77 -13.24
CA GLU A 135 -19.75 -3.28 -12.27
C GLU A 135 -21.18 -2.85 -12.61
N ASN A 136 -21.33 -1.65 -13.18
CA ASN A 136 -22.62 -1.12 -13.64
C ASN A 136 -22.99 -1.54 -15.08
N GLY A 137 -22.16 -2.37 -15.74
CA GLY A 137 -22.38 -2.82 -17.10
C GLY A 137 -22.30 -1.72 -18.17
N VAL A 138 -21.63 -0.60 -17.86
CA VAL A 138 -21.50 0.56 -18.74
C VAL A 138 -20.33 0.40 -19.71
N TYR A 139 -19.17 -0.03 -19.22
CA TYR A 139 -17.97 -0.21 -20.03
C TYR A 139 -17.10 -1.36 -19.52
N GLY A 140 -16.74 -2.29 -20.42
CA GLY A 140 -15.89 -3.43 -20.09
C GLY A 140 -16.55 -4.44 -19.16
N THR A 141 -15.72 -5.29 -18.55
CA THR A 141 -16.10 -6.27 -17.52
C THR A 141 -15.10 -6.20 -16.38
N THR A 142 -15.49 -6.57 -15.16
CA THR A 142 -14.58 -6.60 -14.01
C THR A 142 -13.34 -7.45 -14.31
N ASP A 143 -13.51 -8.61 -14.94
CA ASP A 143 -12.41 -9.46 -15.39
C ASP A 143 -11.44 -8.76 -16.36
N GLN A 144 -11.96 -7.93 -17.26
CA GLN A 144 -11.13 -7.13 -18.15
C GLN A 144 -10.31 -6.10 -17.37
N ILE A 145 -10.96 -5.35 -16.46
CA ILE A 145 -10.28 -4.33 -15.66
C ILE A 145 -9.23 -4.98 -14.74
N THR A 146 -9.53 -6.15 -14.17
CA THR A 146 -8.56 -6.94 -13.40
C THR A 146 -7.34 -7.33 -14.24
N ARG A 147 -7.53 -7.74 -15.51
CA ARG A 147 -6.40 -8.03 -16.41
C ARG A 147 -5.57 -6.80 -16.73
N GLU A 148 -6.21 -5.65 -16.97
CA GLU A 148 -5.52 -4.37 -17.20
C GLU A 148 -4.70 -3.95 -15.97
N LEU A 149 -5.29 -4.10 -14.76
CA LEU A 149 -4.60 -3.83 -13.50
C LEU A 149 -3.42 -4.79 -13.27
N LEU A 150 -3.58 -6.06 -13.63
CA LEU A 150 -2.51 -7.06 -13.56
C LEU A 150 -1.36 -6.71 -14.52
N GLU A 151 -1.68 -6.26 -15.75
CA GLU A 151 -0.69 -5.80 -16.71
C GLU A 151 0.05 -4.55 -16.19
N PHE A 152 -0.69 -3.57 -15.67
CA PHE A 152 -0.11 -2.37 -15.07
C PHE A 152 0.86 -2.69 -13.94
N THR A 153 0.42 -3.48 -12.95
CA THR A 153 1.25 -3.86 -11.79
C THR A 153 2.46 -4.70 -12.21
N SER A 154 2.38 -5.41 -13.35
CA SER A 154 3.49 -6.21 -13.87
C SER A 154 4.72 -5.38 -14.25
N ARG A 155 4.54 -4.10 -14.57
CA ARG A 155 5.62 -3.16 -14.93
C ARG A 155 6.60 -2.91 -13.78
N PHE A 156 6.19 -3.22 -12.55
CA PHE A 156 6.96 -2.94 -11.33
C PHE A 156 7.55 -4.19 -10.66
N LYS A 157 7.44 -5.38 -11.29
CA LYS A 157 7.88 -6.68 -10.72
C LYS A 157 9.31 -6.70 -10.17
N ASN A 158 10.20 -5.86 -10.71
CA ASN A 158 11.62 -5.81 -10.37
C ASN A 158 11.98 -4.69 -9.38
N CYS A 159 11.02 -4.12 -8.64
CA CYS A 159 11.28 -2.97 -7.76
C CYS A 159 12.40 -3.16 -6.71
N ALA A 160 12.84 -4.39 -6.43
CA ALA A 160 14.04 -4.64 -5.63
C ALA A 160 15.32 -3.94 -6.17
N GLU A 161 15.35 -3.56 -7.46
CA GLU A 161 16.46 -2.85 -8.11
C GLU A 161 16.39 -1.32 -7.96
N LEU A 162 15.21 -0.74 -7.66
CA LEU A 162 14.97 0.71 -7.62
C LEU A 162 15.41 1.39 -6.32
N PHE A 163 15.58 0.62 -5.23
CA PHE A 163 16.03 1.12 -3.92
C PHE A 163 17.51 0.79 -3.62
N SER A 164 18.26 0.42 -4.65
CA SER A 164 19.68 0.06 -4.59
C SER A 164 20.62 1.08 -5.23
N ALA A 165 20.17 2.33 -5.41
CA ALA A 165 20.99 3.45 -5.85
C ALA A 165 21.36 4.37 -4.69
#